data_AF-A0A7C5MQN3-F1
#
_entry.id   AF-A0A7C5MQN3-F1
#
_cell.length_a   1.000
_cell.length_b   1.000
_cell.length_c   1.000
_cell.angle_alpha   90.00
_cell.angle_beta   90.00
_cell.angle_gamma   90.00
#
_symmetry.space_group_name_H-M   'P 1'
#
loop_
_entity.id
_entity.type
_entity.pdbx_description
1 polymer ?
#
loop_
_entity_poly.entity_id
_entity_poly.type
_entity_poly.pdbx_seq_one_letter_code
_entity_poly.pdbx_strand_id
1 'polypeptide(L)' 'MSRPPGFDHYADNQLRAILGPTNTGKTHFAIERMLTHRTGMIGLPLRLLAREVYETISSRVGRDAVALVTGEE' A
#
# COMPACT_ATOMS: atom_id res chain seq x y z
N MET A 1 6.72 29.26 -23.86
CA MET A 1 7.23 27.87 -23.93
C MET A 1 6.05 26.97 -23.62
N SER A 2 5.37 26.50 -24.66
CA SER A 2 4.07 25.82 -24.54
C SER A 2 4.28 24.33 -24.28
N ARG A 3 3.59 23.82 -23.26
CA ARG A 3 3.64 22.44 -22.80
C ARG A 3 3.17 21.50 -23.94
N PRO A 4 3.86 20.39 -24.23
CA PRO A 4 3.46 19.48 -25.29
C PRO A 4 2.13 18.78 -24.95
N PRO A 5 1.20 18.63 -25.91
CA PRO A 5 -0.06 17.93 -25.69
C PRO A 5 0.19 16.43 -25.50
N GLY A 6 -0.37 15.85 -24.45
CA GLY A 6 -0.25 14.40 -24.14
C GLY A 6 0.14 14.07 -22.70
N PHE A 7 0.41 15.07 -21.85
CA PHE A 7 0.75 14.89 -20.43
C PHE A 7 -0.38 15.30 -19.47
N ASP A 8 -1.62 15.40 -19.95
CA ASP A 8 -2.74 15.99 -19.20
C ASP A 8 -3.60 14.98 -18.42
N HIS A 9 -3.12 13.73 -18.25
CA HIS A 9 -3.89 12.65 -17.61
C HIS A 9 -3.25 11.95 -16.40
N TYR A 10 -2.10 12.41 -15.89
CA TYR A 10 -1.72 12.02 -14.53
C TYR A 10 -2.55 12.89 -13.57
N ALA A 11 -3.77 12.43 -13.26
CA ALA A 11 -4.49 12.86 -12.07
C ALA A 11 -3.50 12.92 -10.90
N ASP A 12 -3.70 13.88 -9.99
CA ASP A 12 -2.92 14.33 -8.82
C ASP A 12 -2.37 13.21 -7.88
N ASN A 13 -1.71 12.19 -8.44
CA ASN A 13 -1.24 10.98 -7.79
C ASN A 13 0.19 11.22 -7.35
N GLN A 14 0.33 11.78 -6.15
CA GLN A 14 1.62 12.02 -5.53
C GLN A 14 2.37 10.69 -5.30
N LEU A 15 3.35 10.38 -6.14
CA LEU A 15 4.25 9.24 -5.96
C LEU A 15 5.34 9.59 -4.94
N ARG A 16 5.51 8.75 -3.90
CA ARG A 16 6.60 8.87 -2.92
C ARG A 16 7.37 7.56 -2.84
N ALA A 17 8.68 7.62 -3.07
CA ALA A 17 9.58 6.50 -2.85
C ALA A 17 10.28 6.66 -1.50
N ILE A 18 10.16 5.65 -0.62
CA ILE A 18 10.82 5.62 0.68
C ILE A 18 11.87 4.53 0.64
N LEU A 19 13.14 4.93 0.70
CA LEU A 19 14.30 4.04 0.55
C LEU A 19 15.04 3.90 1.87
N GLY A 20 15.59 2.71 2.10
CA GLY A 20 16.41 2.41 3.26
C GLY A 20 16.70 0.92 3.38
N PRO A 21 17.72 0.52 4.16
CA PRO A 21 18.07 -0.89 4.40
C PRO A 21 16.89 -1.72 4.90
N THR A 22 16.96 -3.05 4.80
CA THR A 22 15.93 -3.93 5.40
C THR A 22 15.82 -3.68 6.92
N ASN A 23 14.67 -4.02 7.51
CA ASN A 23 14.39 -3.87 8.94
C ASN A 23 14.44 -2.43 9.51
N THR A 24 14.10 -1.42 8.71
CA THR A 24 14.08 0.01 9.09
C THR A 24 12.67 0.61 9.18
N GLY A 25 11.65 -0.20 9.43
CA GLY A 25 10.28 0.29 9.68
C GLY A 25 9.50 0.81 8.46
N LYS A 26 10.02 0.67 7.24
CA LYS A 26 9.32 1.14 6.01
C LYS A 26 7.93 0.53 5.84
N THR A 27 7.78 -0.77 6.08
CA THR A 27 6.47 -1.46 6.01
C THR A 27 5.50 -0.91 7.05
N HIS A 28 5.98 -0.67 8.27
CA HIS A 28 5.17 -0.07 9.33
C HIS A 28 4.69 1.33 8.92
N PHE A 29 5.58 2.19 8.43
CA PHE A 29 5.21 3.51 7.92
C PHE A 29 4.17 3.44 6.80
N ALA A 30 4.34 2.51 5.85
CA ALA A 30 3.40 2.33 4.75
C ALA A 30 2.01 1.91 5.24
N ILE A 31 1.92 0.99 6.20
CA ILE A 31 0.66 0.54 6.80
C ILE A 31 -0.02 1.68 7.54
N GLU A 32 0.68 2.36 8.44
CA GLU A 32 0.10 3.49 9.20
C GLU A 32 -0.42 4.58 8.26
N ARG A 33 0.37 4.95 7.25
CA ARG A 33 -0.06 5.93 6.26
C ARG A 33 -1.26 5.43 5.45
N MET A 34 -1.29 4.15 5.06
CA MET A 34 -2.41 3.57 4.34
C MET A 34 -3.70 3.65 5.16
N LEU A 35 -3.66 3.30 6.45
CA LEU A 35 -4.82 3.32 7.34
C LEU A 35 -5.40 4.71 7.61
N THR A 36 -4.67 5.79 7.32
CA THR A 36 -5.22 7.16 7.36
C THR A 36 -6.12 7.52 6.17
N HIS A 37 -6.18 6.68 5.12
CA HIS A 37 -7.04 6.89 3.96
C HIS A 37 -8.32 6.04 4.08
N ARG A 38 -9.39 6.47 3.40
CA ARG A 38 -10.67 5.73 3.39
C ARG A 38 -10.56 4.34 2.78
N THR A 39 -9.69 4.18 1.79
CA THR A 39 -9.41 2.90 1.12
C THR A 39 -7.91 2.84 0.79
N GLY A 40 -7.37 1.63 0.68
CA GLY A 40 -5.97 1.42 0.38
C GLY A 40 -5.66 -0.03 0.02
N MET A 41 -4.50 -0.23 -0.61
CA MET A 41 -3.96 -1.55 -0.96
C MET A 41 -2.47 -1.58 -0.61
N ILE A 42 -2.00 -2.71 -0.10
CA ILE A 42 -0.59 -2.97 0.12
C ILE A 42 -0.19 -4.26 -0.60
N GLY A 43 0.75 -4.13 -1.54
CA GLY A 43 1.35 -5.27 -2.24
C GLY A 43 2.59 -5.77 -1.51
N LEU A 44 2.73 -7.10 -1.37
CA LEU A 44 3.85 -7.74 -0.68
C LEU A 44 4.41 -8.86 -1.55
N PRO A 45 5.74 -9.09 -1.55
CA PRO A 45 6.37 -10.02 -2.48
C PRO A 45 6.12 -11.49 -2.16
N LEU A 46 5.71 -11.82 -0.93
CA LEU A 46 5.51 -13.19 -0.47
C LEU A 46 4.13 -13.37 0.15
N ARG A 47 3.49 -14.51 -0.13
CA ARG A 47 2.19 -14.88 0.45
C ARG A 47 2.20 -14.86 1.98
N LEU A 48 3.29 -15.36 2.59
CA LEU A 48 3.42 -15.38 4.04
C LEU A 48 3.39 -13.97 4.64
N LEU A 49 4.08 -13.02 4.00
CA LEU A 49 4.06 -11.62 4.42
C LEU A 49 2.68 -11.00 4.24
N ALA A 50 1.99 -11.32 3.14
CA ALA A 50 0.61 -10.88 2.94
C ALA A 50 -0.32 -11.39 4.05
N ARG A 51 -0.14 -12.64 4.49
CA ARG A 51 -0.91 -13.21 5.61
C ARG A 51 -0.59 -12.53 6.94
N GLU A 52 0.68 -12.31 7.25
CA GLU A 52 1.11 -11.61 8.47
C GLU A 52 0.54 -10.19 8.56
N VAL A 53 0.60 -9.44 7.45
CA VAL A 53 0.05 -8.08 7.37
C VAL A 53 -1.48 -8.10 7.40
N TYR A 54 -2.14 -9.07 6.76
CA TYR A 54 -3.58 -9.25 6.83
C TYR A 54 -4.05 -9.45 8.29
N GLU A 55 -3.43 -10.37 9.04
CA GLU A 55 -3.81 -10.61 10.44
C GLU A 55 -3.56 -9.36 11.29
N THR A 56 -2.41 -8.69 11.08
CA THR A 56 -2.07 -7.44 11.78
C THR A 56 -3.13 -6.35 11.54
N ILE A 57 -3.51 -6.10 10.29
CA ILE A 57 -4.47 -5.04 9.95
C ILE A 57 -5.88 -5.44 10.38
N SER A 58 -6.29 -6.69 10.12
CA SER A 58 -7.62 -7.20 10.50
C SER A 58 -7.85 -7.15 12.00
N SER A 59 -6.81 -7.35 12.82
CA SER A 59 -6.90 -7.20 14.27
C SER A 59 -7.17 -5.77 14.73
N ARG A 60 -6.83 -4.77 13.90
CA ARG A 60 -6.97 -3.34 14.21
C ARG A 60 -8.29 -2.75 13.68
N VAL A 61 -8.69 -3.12 12.47
CA VAL A 61 -9.86 -2.52 11.79
C VAL A 61 -11.05 -3.47 11.61
N GLY A 62 -10.90 -4.74 12.00
CA GLY A 62 -11.91 -5.79 11.82
C GLY A 62 -11.74 -6.56 10.51
N ARG A 63 -12.09 -7.85 10.53
CA ARG A 63 -11.95 -8.75 9.37
C ARG A 63 -12.85 -8.35 8.20
N ASP A 64 -14.03 -7.80 8.47
CA ASP A 64 -14.98 -7.39 7.43
C ASP A 64 -14.51 -6.17 6.61
N ALA A 65 -13.50 -5.44 7.12
CA ALA A 65 -12.94 -4.27 6.46
C ALA A 65 -11.70 -4.58 5.60
N VAL A 66 -11.22 -5.83 5.58
CA VAL A 66 -9.95 -6.20 4.96
C VAL A 66 -10.12 -7.47 4.13
N ALA A 67 -9.54 -7.48 2.93
CA ALA A 67 -9.44 -8.67 2.11
C ALA A 67 -7.96 -9.08 1.95
N LEU A 68 -7.72 -10.39 1.89
CA LEU A 68 -6.44 -10.96 1.45
C LEU A 68 -6.64 -11.48 0.03
N VAL A 69 -5.84 -11.00 -0.92
CA VAL A 69 -5.86 -11.45 -2.31
C VAL A 69 -4.47 -11.99 -2.66
N THR A 70 -4.43 -13.18 -3.23
CA THR A 70 -3.23 -13.92 -3.64
C THR A 70 -3.44 -14.50 -5.05
N GLY A 71 -2.44 -15.18 -5.60
CA GLY A 71 -2.56 -15.77 -6.95
C GLY A 71 -3.46 -17.01 -7.00
N GLU A 72 -3.67 -17.65 -5.86
CA GLU A 72 -4.40 -18.92 -5.71
C GLU A 72 -5.73 -18.75 -4.96
N GLU A 73 -5.90 -17.63 -4.27
CA GLU A 73 -7.06 -17.26 -3.45
C GLU A 73 -7.37 -15.79 -3.60
#